data_AF-A0A411X5I0-F1
#
_entry.id   AF-A0A411X5I0-F1
#
_cell.length_a   1.000
_cell.length_b   1.000
_cell.length_c   1.000
_cell.angle_alpha   90.00
_cell.angle_beta   90.00
_cell.angle_gamma   90.00
#
_symmetry.space_group_name_H-M   'P 1'
#
loop_
_entity.id
_entity.type
_entity.pdbx_description
1 polymer ?
#
loop_
_entity_poly.entity_id
_entity_poly.type
_entity_poly.pdbx_seq_one_letter_code
_entity_poly.pdbx_strand_id
1 'polypeptide(L)'
;MQLRDVLIRLDFEEDWATMTDQLPGYYFNFGNLKLSATQVTNLYLQPVFFISGMIITPRSITEISSDIPVEVESFEQGVAWIVYLLGEKFIPFKTTSWVDDGRRWSEHLPWERSRKAFEGRPQCSVERDWFRVAAKKIRNHASAAGASDMIIFRFDGEVLSIEMPGTHLAMPAQGKAWDSEYSLAATRMSALAKRIMGTTVYLGVWKGQLQIDRCCYPILPRADDADAGSTAKADPP
;
A
#
# COMPACT_ATOMS: atom_id res chain seq x y z
N MET A 1 -8.71 5.97 -17.41
CA MET A 1 -8.18 6.77 -18.54
C MET A 1 -7.15 5.93 -19.25
N GLN A 2 -7.09 5.93 -20.58
CA GLN A 2 -6.07 5.15 -21.30
C GLN A 2 -4.73 5.88 -21.23
N LEU A 3 -3.62 5.18 -20.98
CA LEU A 3 -2.29 5.80 -20.96
C LEU A 3 -1.95 6.44 -22.32
N ARG A 4 -2.48 5.88 -23.41
CA ARG A 4 -2.40 6.46 -24.76
C ARG A 4 -2.87 7.91 -24.79
N ASP A 5 -3.99 8.22 -24.11
CA ASP A 5 -4.53 9.58 -24.04
C ASP A 5 -3.59 10.51 -23.27
N VAL A 6 -2.88 9.98 -22.25
CA VAL A 6 -1.85 10.72 -21.51
C VAL A 6 -0.68 11.04 -22.44
N LEU A 7 -0.15 10.05 -23.17
CA LEU A 7 0.97 10.22 -24.09
C LEU A 7 0.68 11.28 -25.17
N ILE A 8 -0.52 11.23 -25.76
CA ILE A 8 -0.96 12.22 -26.75
C ILE A 8 -1.01 13.63 -26.14
N ARG A 9 -1.55 13.79 -24.93
CA ARG A 9 -1.60 15.09 -24.23
C ARG A 9 -0.23 15.62 -23.79
N LEU A 10 0.77 14.74 -23.68
CA LEU A 10 2.16 15.10 -23.38
C LEU A 10 2.98 15.40 -24.64
N ASP A 11 2.34 15.47 -25.80
CA ASP A 11 2.96 15.69 -27.11
C ASP A 11 4.00 14.61 -27.47
N PHE A 12 3.75 13.36 -27.11
CA PHE A 12 4.53 12.25 -27.66
C PHE A 12 4.26 12.11 -29.16
N GLU A 13 5.33 11.92 -29.93
CA GLU A 13 5.27 11.68 -31.36
C GLU A 13 4.88 10.22 -31.63
N GLU A 14 4.05 10.00 -32.66
CA GLU A 14 3.62 8.67 -33.07
C GLU A 14 4.74 7.94 -33.84
N ASP A 15 4.94 6.67 -33.51
CA ASP A 15 5.86 5.77 -34.21
C ASP A 15 5.09 4.61 -34.82
N TRP A 16 4.89 4.69 -36.14
CA TRP A 16 4.18 3.69 -36.93
C TRP A 16 5.09 2.55 -37.40
N ALA A 17 6.41 2.68 -37.23
CA ALA A 17 7.38 1.66 -37.63
C ALA A 17 7.70 0.68 -36.49
N THR A 18 7.32 1.02 -35.27
CA THR A 18 7.60 0.20 -34.09
C THR A 18 6.70 -1.03 -34.04
N MET A 19 7.28 -2.18 -33.69
CA MET A 19 6.53 -3.41 -33.45
C MET A 19 5.79 -3.31 -32.10
N THR A 20 4.47 -3.31 -32.15
CA THR A 20 3.58 -3.17 -30.99
C THR A 20 2.31 -3.99 -31.22
N ASP A 21 1.68 -4.43 -30.14
CA ASP A 21 0.39 -5.13 -30.20
C ASP A 21 -0.73 -4.21 -30.72
N GLN A 22 -0.62 -2.90 -30.48
CA GLN A 22 -1.56 -1.88 -30.95
C GLN A 22 -0.84 -0.62 -31.43
N LEU A 23 -0.83 -0.41 -32.74
CA LEU A 23 -0.27 0.80 -33.37
C LEU A 23 -1.10 2.07 -33.05
N PRO A 24 -0.48 3.26 -33.06
CA PRO A 24 0.96 3.48 -33.14
C PRO A 24 1.68 3.23 -31.80
N GLY A 25 3.00 3.03 -31.85
CA GLY A 25 3.87 3.28 -30.71
C GLY A 25 4.07 4.78 -30.51
N TYR A 26 4.75 5.18 -29.44
CA TYR A 26 5.00 6.58 -29.13
C TYR A 26 6.45 6.81 -28.74
N TYR A 27 6.98 8.01 -28.99
CA TYR A 27 8.22 8.44 -28.37
C TYR A 27 8.22 9.92 -28.01
N PHE A 28 9.04 10.29 -27.05
CA PHE A 28 9.32 11.67 -26.70
C PHE A 28 10.83 11.88 -26.66
N ASN A 29 11.29 12.98 -27.26
CA ASN A 29 12.72 13.31 -27.32
C ASN A 29 13.04 14.51 -26.42
N PHE A 30 13.63 14.22 -25.25
CA PHE A 30 14.10 15.20 -24.27
C PHE A 30 15.43 15.87 -24.65
N GLY A 31 16.01 15.53 -25.80
CA GLY A 31 17.31 16.01 -26.28
C GLY A 31 18.47 15.13 -25.82
N ASN A 32 18.50 14.75 -24.55
CA ASN A 32 19.47 13.83 -23.95
C ASN A 32 18.93 12.41 -23.70
N LEU A 33 17.66 12.17 -24.06
CA LEU A 33 16.97 10.89 -23.92
C LEU A 33 15.87 10.84 -24.99
N LYS A 34 15.84 9.74 -25.76
CA LYS A 34 14.64 9.32 -26.51
C LYS A 34 13.93 8.27 -25.67
N LEU A 35 12.76 8.63 -25.15
CA LEU A 35 11.89 7.73 -24.40
C LEU A 35 10.85 7.17 -25.35
N SER A 36 10.82 5.85 -25.50
CA SER A 36 9.85 5.12 -26.31
C SER A 36 8.80 4.49 -25.40
N ALA A 37 7.56 4.45 -25.87
CA ALA A 37 6.43 3.83 -25.21
C ALA A 37 5.69 2.94 -26.21
N THR A 38 5.67 1.63 -25.96
CA THR A 38 5.07 0.65 -26.87
C THR A 38 4.06 -0.20 -26.14
N GLN A 39 2.88 -0.38 -26.72
CA GLN A 39 1.89 -1.26 -26.12
C GLN A 39 2.25 -2.70 -26.46
N VAL A 40 2.50 -3.51 -25.44
CA VAL A 40 2.93 -4.91 -25.59
C VAL A 40 2.29 -5.76 -24.51
N THR A 41 2.29 -7.07 -24.73
CA THR A 41 1.92 -8.06 -23.72
C THR A 41 3.15 -8.44 -22.92
N ASN A 42 3.13 -8.22 -21.60
CA ASN A 42 4.27 -8.52 -20.75
C ASN A 42 4.42 -10.03 -20.44
N LEU A 43 5.43 -10.37 -19.62
CA LEU A 43 5.71 -11.75 -19.20
C LEU A 43 4.57 -12.41 -18.41
N TYR A 44 3.63 -11.62 -17.89
CA TYR A 44 2.45 -12.10 -17.16
C TYR A 44 1.20 -12.19 -18.04
N LEU A 45 1.35 -12.07 -19.37
CA LEU A 45 0.26 -12.08 -20.35
C LEU A 45 -0.75 -10.94 -20.13
N GLN A 46 -0.28 -9.81 -19.63
CA GLN A 46 -1.09 -8.62 -19.40
C GLN A 46 -0.69 -7.51 -20.39
N PRO A 47 -1.65 -6.76 -20.93
CA PRO A 47 -1.36 -5.63 -21.79
C PRO A 47 -0.78 -4.48 -20.95
N VAL A 48 0.39 -3.98 -21.36
CA VAL A 48 1.12 -2.87 -20.73
C VAL A 48 1.65 -1.92 -21.78
N PHE A 49 2.03 -0.71 -21.36
CA PHE A 49 2.98 0.09 -22.11
C PHE A 49 4.38 -0.19 -21.58
N PHE A 50 5.22 -0.78 -22.42
CA PHE A 50 6.63 -0.91 -22.17
C PHE A 50 7.32 0.42 -22.47
N ILE A 51 7.88 1.03 -21.42
CA ILE A 51 8.61 2.28 -21.49
C ILE A 51 10.09 1.96 -21.51
N SER A 52 10.77 2.46 -22.54
CA SER A 52 12.20 2.21 -22.72
C SER A 52 12.95 3.46 -23.18
N GLY A 53 14.23 3.54 -22.81
CA GLY A 53 15.09 4.62 -23.28
C GLY A 53 16.50 4.49 -22.73
N MET A 54 17.44 5.18 -23.35
CA MET A 54 18.82 5.25 -22.87
C MET A 54 19.21 6.69 -22.58
N ILE A 55 19.59 6.95 -21.33
CA ILE A 55 20.22 8.20 -20.92
C ILE A 55 21.73 8.00 -21.06
N ILE A 56 22.35 8.77 -21.94
CA ILE A 56 23.79 8.72 -22.18
C ILE A 56 24.40 10.06 -21.72
N THR A 57 25.30 9.99 -20.75
CA THR A 57 26.14 11.12 -20.34
C THR A 57 27.61 10.79 -20.65
N PRO A 58 28.53 11.78 -20.63
CA PRO A 58 29.95 11.49 -20.80
C PRO A 58 30.55 10.51 -19.76
N ARG A 59 29.86 10.25 -18.65
CA ARG A 59 30.35 9.43 -17.54
C ARG A 59 29.47 8.23 -17.19
N SER A 60 28.29 8.09 -17.81
CA SER A 60 27.36 7.01 -17.48
C SER A 60 26.42 6.69 -18.64
N ILE A 61 26.01 5.44 -18.71
CA ILE A 61 24.90 4.97 -19.53
C ILE A 61 23.87 4.41 -18.56
N THR A 62 22.62 4.85 -18.67
CA THR A 62 21.52 4.37 -17.84
C THR A 62 20.37 3.96 -18.75
N GLU A 63 19.98 2.70 -18.66
CA GLU A 63 18.81 2.17 -19.34
C GLU A 63 17.57 2.40 -18.48
N ILE A 64 16.51 2.88 -19.11
CA ILE A 64 15.15 2.89 -18.59
C ILE A 64 14.45 1.73 -19.29
N SER A 65 13.87 0.82 -18.51
CA SER A 65 13.11 -0.33 -18.99
C SER A 65 12.09 -0.71 -17.92
N SER A 66 10.82 -0.41 -18.16
CA SER A 66 9.75 -0.68 -17.19
C SER A 66 8.37 -0.70 -17.82
N ASP A 67 7.44 -1.37 -17.16
CA ASP A 67 6.05 -1.50 -17.59
C ASP A 67 5.16 -0.49 -16.87
N ILE A 68 4.25 0.14 -17.62
CA ILE A 68 3.14 0.93 -17.08
C ILE A 68 1.82 0.24 -17.48
N PRO A 69 0.83 0.13 -16.56
CA PRO A 69 -0.50 -0.33 -16.93
C PRO A 69 -1.11 0.47 -18.09
N VAL A 70 -1.84 -0.21 -18.98
CA VAL A 70 -2.56 0.46 -20.09
C VAL A 70 -3.59 1.45 -19.57
N GLU A 71 -4.22 1.16 -18.44
CA GLU A 71 -5.19 2.03 -17.80
C GLU A 71 -4.59 2.70 -16.56
N VAL A 72 -4.74 4.02 -16.50
CA VAL A 72 -4.41 4.84 -15.34
C VAL A 72 -5.67 5.51 -14.80
N GLU A 73 -5.70 5.76 -13.50
CA GLU A 73 -6.85 6.35 -12.81
C GLU A 73 -7.07 7.80 -13.23
N SER A 74 -5.99 8.56 -13.46
CA SER A 74 -6.04 9.97 -13.85
C SER A 74 -4.86 10.36 -14.74
N PHE A 75 -4.95 11.55 -15.35
CA PHE A 75 -3.86 12.10 -16.15
C PHE A 75 -2.60 12.29 -15.29
N GLU A 76 -2.76 12.88 -14.11
CA GLU A 76 -1.69 13.17 -13.16
C GLU A 76 -0.96 11.90 -12.73
N GLN A 77 -1.69 10.80 -12.52
CA GLN A 77 -1.09 9.50 -12.22
C GLN A 77 -0.22 9.01 -13.37
N GLY A 78 -0.71 9.10 -14.62
CA GLY A 78 0.06 8.70 -15.80
C GLY A 78 1.36 9.51 -15.96
N VAL A 79 1.28 10.84 -15.79
CA VAL A 79 2.46 11.71 -15.84
C VAL A 79 3.44 11.38 -14.70
N ALA A 80 2.94 11.24 -13.47
CA ALA A 80 3.77 10.89 -12.32
C ALA A 80 4.49 9.55 -12.52
N TRP A 81 3.85 8.57 -13.13
CA TRP A 81 4.44 7.27 -13.42
C TRP A 81 5.59 7.38 -14.40
N ILE A 82 5.40 8.08 -15.52
CA ILE A 82 6.44 8.30 -16.54
C ILE A 82 7.63 9.01 -15.90
N VAL A 83 7.38 10.09 -15.13
CA VAL A 83 8.43 10.86 -14.47
C VAL A 83 9.17 10.05 -13.40
N TYR A 84 8.47 9.19 -12.66
CA TYR A 84 9.10 8.28 -11.72
C TYR A 84 10.10 7.35 -12.40
N LEU A 85 9.78 6.84 -13.60
CA LEU A 85 10.67 5.98 -14.39
C LEU A 85 11.92 6.72 -14.90
N LEU A 86 11.80 8.02 -15.21
CA LEU A 86 12.95 8.86 -15.57
C LEU A 86 13.95 8.99 -14.41
N GLY A 87 13.45 8.89 -13.18
CA GLY A 87 14.22 9.03 -11.95
C GLY A 87 14.36 10.47 -11.49
N GLU A 88 14.51 10.65 -10.18
CA GLU A 88 14.49 11.96 -9.52
C GLU A 88 15.54 12.94 -10.10
N LYS A 89 16.73 12.42 -10.44
CA LYS A 89 17.88 13.22 -10.88
C LYS A 89 17.91 13.51 -12.38
N PHE A 90 16.95 13.01 -13.16
CA PHE A 90 16.92 13.27 -14.59
C PHE A 90 16.60 14.73 -14.88
N ILE A 91 17.40 15.39 -15.72
CA ILE A 91 17.16 16.77 -16.15
C ILE A 91 17.10 16.76 -17.68
N PRO A 92 15.96 17.09 -18.30
CA PRO A 92 15.85 17.09 -19.75
C PRO A 92 16.62 18.27 -20.35
N PHE A 93 17.20 18.09 -21.54
CA PHE A 93 17.87 19.17 -22.27
C PHE A 93 16.86 20.10 -22.95
N LYS A 94 15.74 19.56 -23.41
CA LYS A 94 14.58 20.34 -23.82
C LYS A 94 13.73 20.70 -22.62
N THR A 95 13.26 21.94 -22.56
CA THR A 95 12.33 22.36 -21.50
C THR A 95 11.03 21.58 -21.63
N THR A 96 10.70 20.80 -20.61
CA THR A 96 9.53 19.93 -20.59
C THR A 96 8.80 20.11 -19.27
N SER A 97 7.83 21.04 -19.24
CA SER A 97 7.14 21.48 -18.00
C SER A 97 6.46 20.34 -17.24
N TRP A 98 5.91 19.36 -17.97
CA TRP A 98 5.20 18.24 -17.36
C TRP A 98 6.11 17.32 -16.53
N VAL A 99 7.43 17.38 -16.71
CA VAL A 99 8.38 16.63 -15.86
C VAL A 99 8.31 17.14 -14.43
N ASP A 100 8.28 18.46 -14.24
CA ASP A 100 8.18 19.05 -12.91
C ASP A 100 6.79 18.86 -12.30
N ASP A 101 5.73 18.89 -13.12
CA ASP A 101 4.38 18.58 -12.67
C ASP A 101 4.27 17.12 -12.21
N GLY A 102 4.82 16.17 -12.97
CA GLY A 102 4.83 14.75 -12.57
C GLY A 102 5.58 14.49 -11.28
N ARG A 103 6.67 15.23 -11.00
CA ARG A 103 7.36 15.18 -9.69
C ARG A 103 6.46 15.63 -8.55
N ARG A 104 5.72 16.72 -8.76
CA ARG A 104 4.75 17.26 -7.77
C ARG A 104 3.60 16.28 -7.54
N TRP A 105 3.20 15.54 -8.56
CA TRP A 105 2.14 14.53 -8.49
C TRP A 105 2.60 13.14 -8.05
N SER A 106 3.81 13.00 -7.47
CA SER A 106 4.33 11.73 -6.97
C SER A 106 3.38 11.01 -6.00
N GLU A 107 2.52 11.74 -5.28
CA GLU A 107 1.50 11.15 -4.41
C GLU A 107 0.36 10.41 -5.12
N HIS A 108 0.23 10.58 -6.44
CA HIS A 108 -0.72 9.82 -7.26
C HIS A 108 -0.24 8.40 -7.57
N LEU A 109 1.03 8.09 -7.31
CA LEU A 109 1.59 6.76 -7.53
C LEU A 109 0.96 5.74 -6.58
N PRO A 110 0.56 4.54 -7.05
CA PRO A 110 -0.13 3.57 -6.21
C PRO A 110 0.65 3.12 -4.98
N TRP A 111 1.96 2.97 -5.10
CA TRP A 111 2.81 2.59 -3.97
C TRP A 111 2.98 3.73 -2.97
N GLU A 112 2.96 4.99 -3.40
CA GLU A 112 2.99 6.14 -2.50
C GLU A 112 1.69 6.26 -1.71
N ARG A 113 0.54 6.07 -2.37
CA ARG A 113 -0.75 6.00 -1.67
C ARG A 113 -0.80 4.83 -0.69
N SER A 114 -0.32 3.67 -1.12
CA SER A 114 -0.24 2.48 -0.27
C SER A 114 0.68 2.71 0.92
N ARG A 115 1.82 3.39 0.73
CA ARG A 115 2.76 3.77 1.79
C ARG A 115 2.10 4.74 2.77
N LYS A 116 1.49 5.82 2.30
CA LYS A 116 0.77 6.79 3.14
C LYS A 116 -0.35 6.11 3.94
N ALA A 117 -1.15 5.25 3.29
CA ALA A 117 -2.19 4.49 3.96
C ALA A 117 -1.62 3.53 5.01
N PHE A 118 -0.51 2.86 4.70
CA PHE A 118 0.18 1.98 5.63
C PHE A 118 0.74 2.77 6.81
N GLU A 119 1.40 3.90 6.60
CA GLU A 119 1.96 4.76 7.66
C GLU A 119 0.88 5.37 8.55
N GLY A 120 -0.27 5.74 7.95
CA GLY A 120 -1.44 6.26 8.65
C GLY A 120 -2.27 5.22 9.39
N ARG A 121 -1.88 3.94 9.34
CA ARG A 121 -2.63 2.88 10.01
C ARG A 121 -2.61 3.04 11.55
N PRO A 122 -3.65 2.58 12.26
CA PRO A 122 -3.64 2.49 13.71
C PRO A 122 -2.48 1.59 14.15
N GLN A 123 -1.51 2.14 14.87
CA GLN A 123 -0.38 1.38 15.39
C GLN A 123 0.16 2.00 16.68
N CYS A 124 0.67 1.16 17.55
CA CYS A 124 1.37 1.57 18.76
C CYS A 124 2.54 0.61 19.04
N SER A 125 3.50 1.07 19.83
CA SER A 125 4.62 0.27 20.30
C SER A 125 4.59 0.17 21.82
N VAL A 126 4.87 -1.02 22.34
CA VAL A 126 4.88 -1.31 23.77
C VAL A 126 6.23 -1.91 24.13
N GLU A 127 6.78 -1.57 25.29
CA GLU A 127 7.99 -2.24 25.77
C GLU A 127 7.73 -3.71 26.06
N ARG A 128 8.73 -4.55 25.76
CA ARG A 128 8.63 -6.00 25.92
C ARG A 128 8.21 -6.42 27.32
N ASP A 129 8.72 -5.76 28.35
CA ASP A 129 8.53 -6.21 29.73
C ASP A 129 7.08 -6.05 30.18
N TRP A 130 6.42 -4.96 29.77
CA TRP A 130 4.98 -4.77 29.90
C TRP A 130 4.19 -5.77 29.07
N PHE A 131 4.52 -5.88 27.78
CA PHE A 131 3.75 -6.74 26.88
C PHE A 131 3.88 -8.23 27.22
N ARG A 132 5.01 -8.68 27.75
CA ARG A 132 5.22 -10.07 28.18
C ARG A 132 4.23 -10.49 29.27
N VAL A 133 3.93 -9.59 30.21
CA VAL A 133 2.94 -9.84 31.27
C VAL A 133 1.55 -9.95 30.66
N ALA A 134 1.20 -9.02 29.75
CA ALA A 134 -0.07 -9.05 29.04
C ALA A 134 -0.23 -10.32 28.19
N ALA A 135 0.76 -10.66 27.37
CA ALA A 135 0.77 -11.85 26.51
C ALA A 135 0.57 -13.14 27.30
N LYS A 136 1.14 -13.25 28.50
CA LYS A 136 0.92 -14.40 29.39
C LYS A 136 -0.54 -14.48 29.84
N LYS A 137 -1.12 -13.36 30.28
CA LYS A 137 -2.52 -13.31 30.73
C LYS A 137 -3.48 -13.57 29.57
N ILE A 138 -3.25 -12.97 28.41
CA ILE A 138 -4.03 -13.18 27.18
C ILE A 138 -4.02 -14.65 26.78
N ARG A 139 -2.86 -15.32 26.76
CA ARG A 139 -2.80 -16.76 26.45
C ARG A 139 -3.58 -17.62 27.43
N ASN A 140 -3.41 -17.37 28.73
CA ASN A 140 -4.11 -18.13 29.76
C ASN A 140 -5.62 -17.97 29.60
N HIS A 141 -6.08 -16.75 29.32
CA HIS A 141 -7.48 -16.46 29.04
C HIS A 141 -7.95 -17.16 27.75
N ALA A 142 -7.19 -17.03 26.66
CA ALA A 142 -7.48 -17.65 25.37
C ALA A 142 -7.57 -19.18 25.42
N SER A 143 -6.81 -19.84 26.31
CA SER A 143 -6.88 -21.30 26.51
C SER A 143 -8.11 -21.75 27.31
N ALA A 144 -8.70 -20.87 28.12
CA ALA A 144 -9.91 -21.14 28.90
C ALA A 144 -11.18 -20.56 28.26
N ALA A 145 -11.02 -19.76 27.20
CA ALA A 145 -12.09 -19.02 26.56
C ALA A 145 -13.07 -19.92 25.79
N GLY A 146 -14.35 -19.58 25.91
CA GLY A 146 -15.42 -20.12 25.07
C GLY A 146 -15.41 -19.51 23.66
N ALA A 147 -16.21 -20.09 22.75
CA ALA A 147 -16.30 -19.65 21.36
C ALA A 147 -16.83 -18.21 21.19
N SER A 148 -17.58 -17.71 22.18
CA SER A 148 -18.17 -16.36 22.21
C SER A 148 -17.30 -15.31 22.91
N ASP A 149 -16.19 -15.69 23.53
CA ASP A 149 -15.37 -14.76 24.31
C ASP A 149 -14.54 -13.88 23.38
N MET A 150 -14.57 -12.57 23.64
CA MET A 150 -13.93 -11.55 22.82
C MET A 150 -12.84 -10.82 23.61
N ILE A 151 -11.79 -10.43 22.92
CA ILE A 151 -10.74 -9.55 23.44
C ILE A 151 -10.81 -8.24 22.67
N ILE A 152 -10.88 -7.13 23.39
CA ILE A 152 -10.99 -5.78 22.82
C ILE A 152 -9.68 -5.04 23.07
N PHE A 153 -9.14 -4.42 22.03
CA PHE A 153 -7.92 -3.63 22.08
C PHE A 153 -8.26 -2.16 21.80
N ARG A 154 -7.73 -1.27 22.65
CA ARG A 154 -7.88 0.18 22.54
C ARG A 154 -6.56 0.87 22.83
N PHE A 155 -6.26 1.93 22.10
CA PHE A 155 -5.09 2.77 22.38
C PHE A 155 -5.48 4.24 22.30
N ASP A 156 -5.24 4.99 23.38
CA ASP A 156 -5.62 6.41 23.49
C ASP A 156 -4.48 7.39 23.16
N GLY A 157 -3.32 6.88 22.74
CA GLY A 157 -2.11 7.67 22.46
C GLY A 157 -1.02 7.51 23.53
N GLU A 158 -1.38 7.07 24.73
CA GLU A 158 -0.43 6.86 25.84
C GLU A 158 -0.54 5.46 26.46
N VAL A 159 -1.76 4.90 26.51
CA VAL A 159 -2.07 3.63 27.18
C VAL A 159 -2.75 2.68 26.22
N LEU A 160 -2.14 1.51 26.04
CA LEU A 160 -2.78 0.36 25.40
C LEU A 160 -3.61 -0.38 26.43
N SER A 161 -4.92 -0.42 26.21
CA SER A 161 -5.91 -1.13 27.01
C SER A 161 -6.37 -2.39 26.29
N ILE A 162 -6.38 -3.51 27.01
CA ILE A 162 -6.82 -4.82 26.52
C ILE A 162 -7.88 -5.33 27.48
N GLU A 163 -9.12 -5.39 27.01
CA GLU A 163 -10.26 -5.89 27.75
C GLU A 163 -10.54 -7.34 27.37
N MET A 164 -10.71 -8.18 28.39
CA MET A 164 -11.10 -9.58 28.28
C MET A 164 -12.19 -9.85 29.33
N PRO A 165 -13.06 -10.86 29.15
CA PRO A 165 -14.02 -11.26 30.16
C PRO A 165 -13.39 -11.39 31.57
N GLY A 166 -13.81 -10.52 32.49
CA GLY A 166 -13.33 -10.49 33.88
C GLY A 166 -11.89 -10.02 34.08
N THR A 167 -11.20 -9.49 33.07
CA THR A 167 -9.83 -8.96 33.21
C THR A 167 -9.60 -7.76 32.29
N HIS A 168 -9.10 -6.67 32.89
CA HIS A 168 -8.64 -5.51 32.15
C HIS A 168 -7.12 -5.35 32.31
N LEU A 169 -6.42 -5.12 31.20
CA LEU A 169 -4.98 -4.87 31.18
C LEU A 169 -4.73 -3.50 30.58
N ALA A 170 -4.01 -2.65 31.30
CA ALA A 170 -3.54 -1.36 30.81
C ALA A 170 -2.02 -1.33 30.87
N MET A 171 -1.37 -0.83 29.82
CA MET A 171 0.08 -0.67 29.78
C MET A 171 0.49 0.57 29.00
N PRO A 172 1.60 1.23 29.38
CA PRO A 172 2.12 2.37 28.64
C PRO A 172 2.59 1.95 27.24
N ALA A 173 2.30 2.78 26.26
CA ALA A 173 2.63 2.56 24.87
C ALA A 173 2.96 3.89 24.18
N GLN A 174 3.57 3.83 23.00
CA GLN A 174 3.91 5.00 22.19
C GLN A 174 3.23 4.89 20.82
N GLY A 175 2.72 5.99 20.30
CA GLY A 175 2.10 6.03 18.98
C GLY A 175 1.04 7.11 18.87
N LYS A 176 0.19 6.99 17.85
CA LYS A 176 -1.01 7.82 17.71
C LYS A 176 -2.23 7.07 18.23
N ALA A 177 -3.11 7.77 18.93
CA ALA A 177 -4.39 7.24 19.38
C ALA A 177 -5.13 6.56 18.21
N TRP A 178 -5.79 5.45 18.50
CA TRP A 178 -6.63 4.76 17.51
C TRP A 178 -8.02 5.38 17.51
N ASP A 179 -8.58 5.55 16.31
CA ASP A 179 -9.93 6.12 16.16
C ASP A 179 -11.04 5.16 16.63
N SER A 180 -10.71 3.86 16.71
CA SER A 180 -11.65 2.79 17.04
C SER A 180 -11.03 1.75 17.96
N GLU A 181 -11.90 1.00 18.63
CA GLU A 181 -11.55 -0.21 19.37
C GLU A 181 -11.62 -1.43 18.44
N TYR A 182 -10.76 -2.43 18.65
CA TYR A 182 -10.66 -3.60 17.80
C TYR A 182 -10.91 -4.89 18.58
N SER A 183 -11.89 -5.67 18.12
CA SER A 183 -12.35 -6.88 18.80
C SER A 183 -11.95 -8.14 18.05
N LEU A 184 -11.57 -9.19 18.78
CA LEU A 184 -11.20 -10.48 18.20
C LEU A 184 -11.57 -11.64 19.12
N ALA A 185 -11.84 -12.81 18.54
CA ALA A 185 -12.17 -14.01 19.31
C ALA A 185 -10.97 -14.43 20.17
N ALA A 186 -11.20 -14.60 21.47
CA ALA A 186 -10.17 -14.95 22.44
C ALA A 186 -9.44 -16.25 22.07
N THR A 187 -10.16 -17.24 21.53
CA THR A 187 -9.60 -18.53 21.10
C THR A 187 -8.46 -18.40 20.09
N ARG A 188 -8.47 -17.36 19.23
CA ARG A 188 -7.44 -17.12 18.21
C ARG A 188 -6.12 -16.63 18.80
N MET A 189 -6.15 -16.08 20.00
CA MET A 189 -4.95 -15.58 20.70
C MET A 189 -4.18 -16.68 21.44
N SER A 190 -4.67 -17.93 21.41
CA SER A 190 -3.93 -19.09 21.94
C SER A 190 -2.58 -19.28 21.24
N ALA A 191 -2.48 -18.90 19.96
CA ALA A 191 -1.28 -18.96 19.14
C ALA A 191 -0.29 -17.79 19.39
N LEU A 192 -0.57 -16.89 20.34
CA LEU A 192 0.32 -15.77 20.65
C LEU A 192 1.70 -16.24 21.11
N ALA A 193 2.75 -15.70 20.49
CA ALA A 193 4.12 -16.14 20.68
C ALA A 193 4.52 -16.20 22.17
N LYS A 194 4.93 -17.40 22.63
CA LYS A 194 5.39 -17.61 24.03
C LYS A 194 6.61 -16.77 24.37
N ARG A 195 7.49 -16.52 23.38
CA ARG A 195 8.72 -15.75 23.50
C ARG A 195 8.63 -14.53 22.58
N ILE A 196 8.87 -13.36 23.16
CA ILE A 196 8.99 -12.09 22.45
C ILE A 196 10.47 -11.74 22.42
N MET A 197 11.06 -11.71 21.22
CA MET A 197 12.51 -11.55 21.05
C MET A 197 12.92 -10.08 21.01
N GLY A 198 12.07 -9.18 20.50
CA GLY A 198 12.34 -7.76 20.41
C GLY A 198 12.21 -7.04 21.76
N THR A 199 12.95 -5.96 21.96
CA THR A 199 12.83 -5.05 23.12
C THR A 199 11.53 -4.24 23.10
N THR A 200 10.97 -4.05 21.91
CA THR A 200 9.73 -3.35 21.62
C THR A 200 8.82 -4.28 20.84
N VAL A 201 7.55 -4.30 21.22
CA VAL A 201 6.48 -5.02 20.53
C VAL A 201 5.66 -4.02 19.75
N TYR A 202 5.46 -4.30 18.47
CA TYR A 202 4.62 -3.48 17.60
C TYR A 202 3.23 -4.08 17.49
N LEU A 203 2.23 -3.25 17.74
CA LEU A 203 0.84 -3.57 17.48
C LEU A 203 0.34 -2.64 16.39
N GLY A 204 -0.44 -3.17 15.45
CA GLY A 204 -1.09 -2.33 14.46
C GLY A 204 -2.22 -3.04 13.74
N VAL A 205 -3.09 -2.25 13.13
CA VAL A 205 -4.24 -2.75 12.39
C VAL A 205 -4.04 -2.51 10.91
N TRP A 206 -4.19 -3.55 10.12
CA TRP A 206 -4.07 -3.45 8.66
C TRP A 206 -4.99 -4.46 7.96
N LYS A 207 -5.76 -3.99 6.98
CA LYS A 207 -6.65 -4.83 6.14
C LYS A 207 -7.51 -5.82 6.96
N GLY A 208 -8.14 -5.35 8.03
CA GLY A 208 -9.02 -6.17 8.88
C GLY A 208 -8.29 -7.15 9.81
N GLN A 209 -6.99 -6.97 10.02
CA GLN A 209 -6.19 -7.80 10.91
C GLN A 209 -5.49 -6.96 11.97
N LEU A 210 -5.50 -7.44 13.20
CA LEU A 210 -4.62 -6.96 14.26
C LEU A 210 -3.30 -7.72 14.15
N GLN A 211 -2.23 -6.99 13.89
CA GLN A 211 -0.87 -7.50 13.88
C GLN A 211 -0.22 -7.24 15.23
N ILE A 212 0.43 -8.26 15.77
CA ILE A 212 1.28 -8.18 16.96
C ILE A 212 2.63 -8.77 16.56
N ASP A 213 3.64 -7.92 16.40
CA ASP A 213 4.92 -8.22 15.76
C ASP A 213 4.74 -8.94 14.41
N ARG A 214 4.97 -10.26 14.38
CA ARG A 214 4.89 -11.10 13.17
C ARG A 214 3.60 -11.93 13.10
N CYS A 215 2.75 -11.87 14.12
CA CYS A 215 1.51 -12.63 14.18
C CYS A 215 0.35 -11.75 13.75
N CYS A 216 -0.52 -12.28 12.89
CA CYS A 216 -1.72 -11.59 12.41
C CYS A 216 -2.97 -12.30 12.92
N TYR A 217 -3.92 -11.53 13.44
CA TYR A 217 -5.18 -12.00 13.99
C TYR A 217 -6.33 -11.31 13.26
N PRO A 218 -7.31 -12.05 12.69
CA PRO A 218 -8.43 -11.41 12.02
C PRO A 218 -9.34 -10.75 13.04
N ILE A 219 -9.62 -9.46 12.82
CA ILE A 219 -10.57 -8.67 13.60
C ILE A 219 -11.98 -9.13 13.24
N LEU A 220 -12.87 -9.18 14.23
CA LEU A 220 -14.27 -9.47 14.01
C LEU A 220 -15.04 -8.15 13.83
N PRO A 221 -15.96 -8.08 12.85
CA PRO A 221 -16.82 -6.91 12.71
C PRO A 221 -17.61 -6.71 14.00
N ARG A 222 -17.78 -5.45 14.39
CA ARG A 222 -18.63 -5.10 15.53
C ARG A 222 -20.06 -5.50 15.15
N ALA A 223 -20.85 -6.01 16.11
CA ALA A 223 -22.22 -6.42 15.83
C ALA A 223 -23.08 -5.28 15.24
N ASP A 224 -22.68 -4.02 15.48
CA ASP A 224 -23.31 -2.82 14.94
C ASP A 224 -23.07 -2.59 13.43
N ASP A 225 -22.07 -3.24 12.83
CA ASP A 225 -21.72 -3.10 11.39
C ASP A 225 -22.42 -4.16 10.50
N ALA A 226 -23.11 -5.13 11.10
CA ALA A 226 -23.78 -6.21 10.35
C ALA A 226 -25.05 -5.75 9.62
N ASP A 227 -25.61 -4.59 9.98
CA ASP A 227 -26.85 -4.06 9.39
C ASP A 227 -26.63 -3.14 8.17
N ALA A 228 -25.38 -2.83 7.79
CA ALA A 228 -25.09 -2.00 6.61
C ALA A 228 -24.91 -2.79 5.30
N GLY A 229 -25.07 -4.12 5.32
CA GLY A 229 -24.69 -5.00 4.20
C GLY A 229 -25.77 -5.95 3.68
N SER A 230 -27.06 -5.71 3.95
CA SER A 230 -28.16 -6.55 3.45
C SER A 230 -29.20 -5.76 2.66
N THR A 231 -28.84 -5.31 1.46
CA THR A 231 -29.74 -5.12 0.29
C THR A 231 -28.86 -5.13 -0.96
N ALA A 232 -29.16 -5.75 -2.10
CA ALA A 232 -30.13 -6.75 -2.47
C ALA A 232 -29.53 -7.44 -3.71
N LYS A 233 -29.64 -8.77 -3.75
CA LYS A 233 -29.47 -9.57 -4.96
C LYS A 233 -30.72 -9.33 -5.81
N ALA A 234 -30.56 -8.90 -7.06
CA ALA A 234 -31.56 -9.08 -8.11
C ALA A 234 -30.91 -8.89 -9.50
N ASP A 235 -30.44 -9.99 -10.10
CA ASP A 235 -30.73 -10.25 -11.53
C ASP A 235 -32.25 -10.32 -11.69
N PRO A 236 -32.92 -10.13 -12.87
CA PRO A 236 -32.50 -10.41 -14.27
C PRO A 236 -33.10 -9.35 -15.27
N PRO A 237 -33.30 -9.56 -16.60
CA PRO A 237 -32.98 -10.68 -17.51
C PRO A 237 -32.00 -10.38 -18.65
#